data_AF-A0A7V3RQU1-F1
#
_entry.id   AF-A0A7V3RQU1-F1
#
_cell.length_a   1.000
_cell.length_b   1.000
_cell.length_c   1.000
_cell.angle_alpha   90.00
_cell.angle_beta   90.00
_cell.angle_gamma   90.00
#
_symmetry.space_group_name_H-M   'P 1'
#
loop_
_entity.id
_entity.type
_entity.pdbx_description
1 polymer ?
#
loop_
_entity_poly.entity_id
_entity_poly.type
_entity_poly.pdbx_seq_one_letter_code
_entity_poly.pdbx_strand_id
1 'polypeptide(L)'
;MRPIIAANHTSRQPKQTRRRQARRPATVPALRPVQTAQLAPALGGRARKVSRKAPGPESDQPKIRLSCPICGRRMEGRSWAEWPSFPFCSPRCKTIDLGRWLDETYRIPAEEPEEHPASEEPDLP
;
A
#
# COMPACT_ATOMS: atom_id res chain seq x y z
N MET A 1 -42.44 38.22 10.33
CA MET A 1 -42.46 37.01 11.18
C MET A 1 -41.03 36.52 11.43
N ARG A 2 -40.79 35.92 12.60
CA ARG A 2 -39.50 35.82 13.34
C ARG A 2 -38.41 34.93 12.68
N PRO A 3 -37.11 35.24 12.83
CA PRO A 3 -36.01 34.31 12.55
C PRO A 3 -35.82 33.31 13.70
N ILE A 4 -35.65 32.02 13.38
CA ILE A 4 -35.33 30.96 14.34
C ILE A 4 -33.80 30.90 14.47
N ILE A 5 -33.26 31.42 15.57
CA ILE A 5 -31.84 31.33 15.91
C ILE A 5 -31.62 29.99 16.63
N ALA A 6 -30.90 29.06 16.01
CA ALA A 6 -30.50 27.80 16.63
C ALA A 6 -29.24 28.00 17.49
N ALA A 7 -29.39 27.87 18.81
CA ALA A 7 -28.28 27.90 19.76
C ALA A 7 -27.53 26.56 19.75
N ASN A 8 -26.27 26.57 19.31
CA ASN A 8 -25.38 25.41 19.38
C ASN A 8 -24.74 25.32 20.77
N HIS A 9 -25.15 24.31 21.54
CA HIS A 9 -24.62 24.02 22.87
C HIS A 9 -23.35 23.17 22.75
N THR A 10 -22.20 23.77 23.03
CA THR A 10 -20.92 23.04 23.07
C THR A 10 -20.82 22.23 24.36
N SER A 11 -20.99 20.91 24.27
CA SER A 11 -20.79 19.99 25.39
C SER A 11 -19.30 19.80 25.66
N ARG A 12 -18.83 20.25 26.83
CA ARG A 12 -17.42 20.14 27.26
C ARG A 12 -17.23 18.81 27.99
N GLN A 13 -16.55 17.85 27.35
CA GLN A 13 -16.27 16.54 27.95
C GLN A 13 -15.10 16.61 28.95
N PRO A 14 -15.19 15.94 30.12
CA PRO A 14 -14.10 15.88 31.09
C PRO A 14 -12.97 14.93 30.65
N LYS A 15 -11.71 15.33 30.91
CA LYS A 15 -10.51 14.58 30.51
C LYS A 15 -10.32 13.35 31.41
N GLN A 16 -10.43 12.16 30.84
CA GLN A 16 -10.23 10.88 31.53
C GLN A 16 -8.74 10.69 31.87
N THR A 17 -8.41 10.55 33.15
CA THR A 17 -7.05 10.24 33.61
C THR A 17 -6.83 8.72 33.54
N ARG A 18 -5.84 8.30 32.75
CA ARG A 18 -5.59 6.89 32.45
C ARG A 18 -4.90 6.22 33.65
N ARG A 19 -5.63 5.41 34.42
CA ARG A 19 -5.05 4.59 35.50
C ARG A 19 -4.01 3.62 34.93
N ARG A 20 -2.78 3.67 35.46
CA ARG A 20 -1.70 2.73 35.12
C ARG A 20 -2.04 1.34 35.65
N GLN A 21 -2.21 0.38 34.74
CA GLN A 21 -2.40 -1.03 35.09
C GLN A 21 -1.04 -1.69 35.35
N ALA A 22 -0.92 -2.42 36.46
CA ALA A 22 0.27 -3.20 36.78
C ALA A 22 0.35 -4.44 35.85
N ARG A 23 1.55 -4.72 35.34
CA ARG A 23 1.80 -5.86 34.43
C ARG A 23 1.75 -7.17 35.22
N ARG A 24 0.98 -8.14 34.74
CA ARG A 24 0.86 -9.49 35.34
C ARG A 24 2.14 -10.30 35.05
N PRO A 25 2.63 -11.13 35.98
CA PRO A 25 3.80 -11.96 35.74
C PRO A 25 3.49 -13.12 34.78
N ALA A 26 4.48 -13.48 33.96
CA ALA A 26 4.38 -14.55 32.98
C ALA A 26 4.37 -15.93 33.67
N THR A 27 3.32 -16.71 33.41
CA THR A 27 3.23 -18.11 33.87
C THR A 27 4.02 -18.99 32.90
N VAL A 28 5.00 -19.74 33.39
CA VAL A 28 5.81 -20.67 32.58
C VAL A 28 4.97 -21.93 32.31
N PRO A 29 4.84 -22.41 31.05
CA PRO A 29 4.06 -23.60 30.75
C PRO A 29 4.84 -24.87 31.11
N ALA A 30 4.13 -25.85 31.70
CA ALA A 30 4.69 -27.18 31.96
C ALA A 30 4.93 -27.93 30.64
N LEU A 31 6.11 -28.55 30.50
CA LEU A 31 6.51 -29.36 29.36
C LEU A 31 5.62 -30.62 29.27
N ARG A 32 5.06 -30.89 28.08
CA ARG A 32 4.18 -32.04 27.84
C ARG A 32 5.01 -33.29 27.49
N PRO A 33 4.61 -34.51 27.93
CA PRO A 33 5.29 -35.73 27.54
C PRO A 33 5.06 -36.05 26.05
N VAL A 34 6.11 -36.54 25.40
CA VAL A 34 6.12 -36.94 23.99
C VAL A 34 5.40 -38.28 23.86
N GLN A 35 4.21 -38.28 23.26
CA GLN A 35 3.49 -39.51 22.92
C GLN A 35 4.05 -40.06 21.60
N THR A 36 4.57 -41.29 21.63
CA THR A 36 4.92 -42.06 20.43
C THR A 36 3.64 -42.52 19.75
N ALA A 37 3.29 -41.87 18.64
CA ALA A 37 2.13 -42.22 17.84
C ALA A 37 2.37 -43.55 17.10
N GLN A 38 1.49 -44.53 17.32
CA GLN A 38 1.44 -45.76 16.54
C GLN A 38 0.86 -45.47 15.15
N LEU A 39 1.54 -45.93 14.11
CA LEU A 39 1.13 -45.80 12.71
C LEU A 39 0.07 -46.86 12.36
N ALA A 40 -1.15 -46.42 12.04
CA ALA A 40 -2.17 -47.26 11.42
C ALA A 40 -1.99 -47.25 9.88
N PRO A 41 -2.18 -48.37 9.16
CA PRO A 41 -2.13 -48.37 7.70
C PRO A 41 -3.41 -47.75 7.13
N ALA A 42 -3.25 -46.73 6.30
CA ALA A 42 -4.33 -46.10 5.56
C ALA A 42 -4.74 -46.99 4.38
N LEU A 43 -5.84 -47.74 4.53
CA LEU A 43 -6.52 -48.35 3.40
C LEU A 43 -7.40 -47.31 2.69
N GLY A 44 -7.05 -47.00 1.44
CA GLY A 44 -8.04 -46.74 0.38
C GLY A 44 -8.68 -45.35 0.32
N GLY A 45 -7.89 -44.30 0.12
CA GLY A 45 -8.41 -43.02 -0.35
C GLY A 45 -8.73 -43.06 -1.85
N ARG A 46 -10.01 -43.09 -2.23
CA ARG A 46 -10.44 -42.89 -3.62
C ARG A 46 -10.03 -41.48 -4.06
N ALA A 47 -9.06 -41.38 -4.98
CA ALA A 47 -8.61 -40.12 -5.54
C ALA A 47 -9.80 -39.40 -6.21
N ARG A 48 -10.25 -38.28 -5.63
CA ARG A 48 -11.17 -37.36 -6.31
C ARG A 48 -10.42 -36.81 -7.52
N LYS A 49 -10.80 -37.22 -8.73
CA LYS A 49 -10.32 -36.60 -9.98
C LYS A 49 -10.86 -35.16 -10.00
N VAL A 50 -10.08 -34.21 -9.49
CA VAL A 50 -10.31 -32.79 -9.78
C VAL A 50 -9.93 -32.60 -11.24
N SER A 51 -10.94 -32.54 -12.11
CA SER A 51 -10.79 -32.10 -13.49
C SER A 51 -10.36 -30.63 -13.46
N ARG A 52 -9.05 -30.39 -13.35
CA ARG A 52 -8.48 -29.07 -13.55
C ARG A 52 -8.58 -28.79 -15.04
N LYS A 53 -9.64 -28.10 -15.46
CA LYS A 53 -9.75 -27.58 -16.81
C LYS A 53 -8.56 -26.64 -17.02
N ALA A 54 -7.70 -26.95 -17.99
CA ALA A 54 -6.55 -26.13 -18.30
C ALA A 54 -7.04 -24.69 -18.62
N PRO A 55 -6.43 -23.65 -18.03
CA PRO A 55 -6.70 -22.28 -18.46
C PRO A 55 -6.29 -22.17 -19.93
N GLY A 56 -7.19 -21.66 -20.77
CA GLY A 56 -6.93 -21.48 -22.20
C GLY A 56 -5.80 -20.48 -22.46
N PRO A 57 -5.30 -20.37 -23.71
CA PRO A 57 -4.13 -19.56 -24.08
C PRO A 57 -4.29 -18.02 -23.94
N GLU A 58 -5.40 -17.53 -23.38
CA GLU A 58 -5.72 -16.10 -23.26
C GLU A 58 -5.29 -15.49 -21.91
N SER A 59 -5.06 -16.30 -20.86
CA SER A 59 -5.06 -15.82 -19.47
C SER A 59 -3.72 -15.39 -18.87
N ASP A 60 -2.61 -15.47 -19.61
CA ASP A 60 -1.27 -15.15 -19.09
C ASP A 60 -0.69 -13.82 -19.59
N GLN A 61 -1.51 -12.97 -20.21
CA GLN A 61 -1.05 -11.66 -20.67
C GLN A 61 -0.80 -10.73 -19.48
N PRO A 62 0.35 -10.01 -19.43
CA PRO A 62 0.63 -9.07 -18.37
C PRO A 62 -0.39 -7.94 -18.41
N LYS A 63 -1.22 -7.87 -17.37
CA LYS A 63 -2.27 -6.84 -17.25
C LYS A 63 -1.73 -5.67 -16.44
N ILE A 64 -1.58 -4.52 -17.08
CA ILE A 64 -1.16 -3.28 -16.43
C ILE A 64 -2.29 -2.79 -15.53
N ARG A 65 -1.95 -2.58 -14.26
CA ARG A 65 -2.80 -2.00 -13.21
C ARG A 65 -2.09 -0.80 -12.61
N LEU A 66 -2.62 0.40 -12.82
CA LEU A 66 -2.08 1.61 -12.21
C LEU A 66 -3.19 2.59 -11.85
N SER A 67 -2.86 3.61 -11.06
CA SER A 67 -3.75 4.73 -10.79
C SER A 67 -3.17 6.00 -11.43
N CYS A 68 -4.02 6.84 -12.01
CA CYS A 68 -3.60 8.12 -12.57
C CYS A 68 -3.00 9.01 -11.45
N PRO A 69 -1.78 9.54 -11.59
CA PRO A 69 -1.13 10.32 -10.54
C PRO A 69 -1.80 11.67 -10.26
N ILE A 70 -2.66 12.14 -11.18
CA ILE A 70 -3.32 13.44 -11.07
C ILE A 70 -4.69 13.37 -10.39
N CYS A 71 -5.49 12.34 -10.70
CA CYS A 71 -6.85 12.21 -10.20
C CYS A 71 -7.14 10.90 -9.45
N GLY A 72 -6.18 9.97 -9.39
CA GLY A 72 -6.32 8.68 -8.70
C GLY A 72 -7.17 7.63 -9.43
N ARG A 73 -7.67 7.91 -10.65
CA ARG A 73 -8.49 6.96 -11.40
C ARG A 73 -7.72 5.66 -11.69
N ARG A 74 -8.32 4.51 -11.37
CA ARG A 74 -7.77 3.19 -11.69
C ARG A 74 -7.82 2.92 -13.19
N MET A 75 -6.71 2.42 -13.73
CA MET A 75 -6.54 2.06 -15.13
C MET A 75 -6.10 0.60 -15.23
N GLU A 76 -6.74 -0.10 -16.16
CA GLU A 76 -6.68 -1.54 -16.34
C GLU A 76 -6.57 -1.89 -17.84
N GLY A 77 -5.45 -2.44 -18.30
CA GLY A 77 -5.19 -2.65 -19.73
C GLY A 77 -4.16 -3.75 -19.97
N ARG A 78 -4.04 -4.27 -21.19
CA ARG A 78 -3.03 -5.28 -21.53
C ARG A 78 -1.71 -4.65 -21.96
N SER A 79 -1.75 -3.42 -22.47
CA SER A 79 -0.54 -2.70 -22.86
C SER A 79 -0.64 -1.21 -22.57
N TRP A 80 0.51 -0.54 -22.49
CA TRP A 80 0.60 0.91 -22.31
C TRP A 80 0.05 1.68 -23.53
N ALA A 81 0.06 1.06 -24.72
CA ALA A 81 -0.46 1.64 -25.96
C ALA A 81 -2.00 1.83 -25.98
N GLU A 82 -2.74 1.14 -25.10
CA GLU A 82 -4.20 1.32 -24.98
C GLU A 82 -4.60 2.70 -24.46
N TRP A 83 -3.67 3.43 -23.84
CA TRP A 83 -3.91 4.78 -23.33
C TRP A 83 -2.98 5.78 -24.00
N PRO A 84 -3.48 6.63 -24.92
CA PRO A 84 -2.66 7.64 -25.60
C PRO A 84 -1.99 8.65 -24.67
N SER A 85 -2.55 8.82 -23.47
CA SER A 85 -2.04 9.72 -22.44
C SER A 85 -1.36 9.00 -21.29
N PHE A 86 -0.98 7.72 -21.43
CA PHE A 86 -0.28 6.98 -20.38
C PHE A 86 0.92 7.78 -19.83
N PRO A 87 1.11 7.88 -18.51
CA PRO A 87 0.44 7.17 -17.40
C PRO A 87 -0.87 7.83 -16.90
N PHE A 88 -1.39 8.83 -17.60
CA PHE A 88 -2.61 9.56 -17.22
C PHE A 88 -3.87 8.97 -17.85
N CYS A 89 -5.01 9.15 -17.18
CA CYS A 89 -6.29 8.63 -17.67
C CYS A 89 -6.93 9.46 -18.79
N SER A 90 -6.37 10.63 -19.12
CA SER A 90 -6.90 11.54 -20.15
C SER A 90 -5.88 12.63 -20.52
N PRO A 91 -6.06 13.28 -21.69
CA PRO A 91 -5.26 14.45 -22.07
C PRO A 91 -5.35 15.58 -21.04
N ARG A 92 -6.52 15.79 -20.42
CA ARG A 92 -6.71 16.79 -19.36
C ARG A 92 -5.75 16.57 -18.18
N CYS A 93 -5.61 15.33 -17.72
CA CYS A 93 -4.71 15.03 -16.61
C CYS A 93 -3.24 15.25 -16.99
N LYS A 94 -2.86 14.90 -18.23
CA LYS A 94 -1.52 15.21 -18.76
C LYS A 94 -1.22 16.71 -18.75
N THR A 95 -2.18 17.54 -19.18
CA THR A 95 -2.01 19.01 -19.17
C THR A 95 -1.91 19.57 -17.75
N ILE A 96 -2.68 19.05 -16.80
CA ILE A 96 -2.58 19.47 -15.39
C ILE A 96 -1.22 19.12 -14.81
N ASP A 97 -0.70 17.92 -15.10
CA ASP A 97 0.65 17.53 -14.67
C ASP A 97 1.69 18.51 -15.21
N LEU A 98 1.62 18.80 -16.51
CA LEU A 98 2.51 19.78 -17.14
C LEU A 98 2.44 21.16 -16.47
N GLY A 99 1.24 21.62 -16.09
CA GLY A 99 1.09 22.85 -15.31
C GLY A 99 1.85 22.79 -13.98
N ARG A 100 1.74 21.70 -13.22
CA ARG A 100 2.47 21.53 -11.95
C ARG A 100 3.99 21.52 -12.11
N TRP A 101 4.49 21.04 -13.24
CA TRP A 101 5.92 21.12 -13.58
C TRP A 101 6.35 22.58 -13.83
N LEU A 102 5.58 23.30 -14.63
CA LEU A 102 5.86 24.72 -14.94
C LEU A 102 5.72 25.62 -13.71
N ASP A 103 4.82 25.27 -12.80
CA ASP A 103 4.59 25.96 -11.53
C ASP A 103 5.61 25.55 -10.44
N GLU A 104 6.65 24.78 -10.78
CA GLU A 104 7.68 24.28 -9.84
C GLU A 104 7.10 23.60 -8.58
N THR A 105 5.91 23.00 -8.70
CA THR A 105 5.22 22.36 -7.57
C THR A 105 5.91 21.07 -7.15
N TYR A 106 6.56 20.39 -8.10
CA TYR A 106 7.35 19.19 -7.85
C TYR A 106 8.76 19.61 -7.37
N ARG A 107 9.05 19.34 -6.10
CA ARG A 107 10.34 19.65 -5.46
C ARG A 107 10.87 18.43 -4.70
N ILE A 108 12.17 18.20 -4.82
CA ILE A 108 12.88 17.20 -4.02
C ILE A 108 13.43 17.94 -2.79
N PRO A 109 13.13 17.50 -1.56
CA PRO A 109 13.75 18.07 -0.36
C PRO A 109 15.28 17.92 -0.46
N ALA A 110 16.02 18.99 -0.13
CA ALA A 110 17.46 18.88 0.04
C ALA A 110 17.76 18.22 1.39
N GLU A 111 18.62 17.21 1.39
CA GLU A 111 19.32 16.78 2.60
C GLU A 111 20.48 17.77 2.83
N GLU A 112 20.78 18.07 4.10
CA GLU A 112 21.96 18.87 4.42
C GLU A 112 23.18 18.18 3.83
N PRO A 113 24.06 18.90 3.10
CA PRO A 113 25.23 18.29 2.52
C PRO A 113 26.10 17.73 3.65
N GLU A 114 26.25 16.41 3.71
CA GLU A 114 27.40 15.81 4.38
C GLU A 114 28.64 16.39 3.71
N GLU A 115 29.58 16.91 4.50
CA GLU A 115 30.80 17.58 4.05
C GLU A 115 31.65 16.61 3.22
N HIS A 116 31.32 16.48 1.94
CA HIS A 116 32.09 15.69 1.00
C HIS A 116 33.34 16.53 0.67
N PRO A 117 34.56 16.09 1.00
CA PRO A 117 35.76 16.85 0.68
C PRO A 117 35.78 17.05 -0.83
N ALA A 118 35.88 18.31 -1.24
CA ALA A 118 35.97 18.69 -2.64
C ALA A 118 36.98 17.77 -3.32
N SER A 119 36.54 17.05 -4.36
CA SER A 119 37.44 16.33 -5.23
C SER A 119 38.38 17.36 -5.85
N GLU A 120 39.58 17.48 -5.27
CA GLU A 120 40.66 18.30 -5.80
C GLU A 120 40.92 17.83 -7.24
N GLU A 121 40.59 18.69 -8.21
CA GLU A 121 40.95 18.49 -9.61
C GLU A 121 42.47 18.65 -9.69
N PRO A 122 43.26 17.61 -10.01
CA PRO A 122 44.69 17.79 -10.18
C PRO A 122 44.91 18.68 -11.41
N ASP A 123 45.48 19.86 -11.16
CA ASP A 123 45.89 20.84 -12.16
C ASP A 123 46.77 20.13 -13.22
N LEU A 124 46.19 19.89 -14.40
CA LEU A 124 46.88 19.24 -15.51
C LEU A 124 47.69 20.32 -16.27
N PRO A 125 48.99 20.09 -16.53
CA PRO A 125 49.91 21.07 -17.10
C PRO A 125 49.63 21.43 -18.56
#